data_AF-R9MW49-F1
#
_entry.id   AF-R9MW49-F1
#
_cell.length_a   1.000
_cell.length_b   1.000
_cell.length_c   1.000
_cell.angle_alpha   90.00
_cell.angle_beta   90.00
_cell.angle_gamma   90.00
#
_symmetry.space_group_name_H-M   'P 1'
#
loop_
_entity.id
_entity.type
_entity.pdbx_description
1 polymer ?
#
loop_
_entity_poly.entity_id
_entity_poly.type
_entity_poly.pdbx_seq_one_letter_code
_entity_poly.pdbx_strand_id
1 'polypeptide(L)'
;MSYQNYYQPVIPAQMQAELAVYQQKQIISANVKISEEAAKANIRENVEMRKESRREYRKECNRARYCETVIDEDGWINIKPRNKLVEVPKRRIANFQFADIYELKNIEGDSGIFLLEMEIAKRKVRLYIEGIKAGNAGYLMKKIASAGGEIFMQKKSDKEAFLQSLWALLLKKCGKKQLYSTHTGWIRLQNGGYQFIREGAILWKDIVEMAK
;
A
#
# COMPACT_ATOMS: atom_id res chain seq x y z
N MET A 1 -96.82 -14.78 19.71
CA MET A 1 -95.61 -14.07 20.20
C MET A 1 -95.05 -14.94 21.32
N SER A 2 -93.97 -15.69 21.06
CA SER A 2 -92.59 -15.35 21.51
C SER A 2 -92.58 -15.07 23.02
N TYR A 3 -91.87 -15.82 23.86
CA TYR A 3 -90.42 -15.88 23.92
C TYR A 3 -89.98 -17.19 24.59
N GLN A 4 -89.14 -18.00 23.93
CA GLN A 4 -88.33 -18.99 24.63
C GLN A 4 -87.22 -18.23 25.37
N ASN A 5 -87.39 -18.08 26.69
CA ASN A 5 -86.34 -17.61 27.58
C ASN A 5 -85.20 -18.63 27.57
N TYR A 6 -84.13 -18.32 26.82
CA TYR A 6 -82.86 -18.99 26.98
C TYR A 6 -82.35 -18.67 28.39
N TYR A 7 -82.31 -19.68 29.25
CA TYR A 7 -81.61 -19.63 30.53
C TYR A 7 -80.16 -19.22 30.24
N GLN A 8 -79.81 -17.97 30.53
CA GLN A 8 -78.41 -17.59 30.65
C GLN A 8 -77.94 -18.09 32.02
N PRO A 9 -76.97 -19.01 32.10
CA PRO A 9 -76.44 -19.43 33.38
C PRO A 9 -75.77 -18.22 34.04
N VAL A 10 -76.32 -17.77 35.17
CA VAL A 10 -75.72 -16.72 36.00
C VAL A 10 -74.52 -17.33 36.70
N ILE A 11 -73.34 -17.15 36.10
CA ILE A 11 -72.05 -17.56 36.67
C ILE A 11 -71.89 -16.88 38.04
N PRO A 12 -71.69 -17.61 39.15
CA PRO A 12 -71.49 -17.02 40.47
C PRO A 12 -70.34 -16.01 40.46
N ALA A 13 -70.47 -14.90 41.18
CA ALA A 13 -69.47 -13.81 41.18
C ALA A 13 -68.04 -14.29 41.52
N GLN A 14 -67.92 -15.33 42.36
CA GLN A 14 -66.65 -15.98 42.70
C GLN A 14 -66.03 -16.70 41.48
N MET A 15 -66.85 -17.40 40.69
CA MET A 15 -66.42 -18.10 39.47
C MET A 15 -66.07 -17.10 38.34
N GLN A 16 -66.74 -15.94 38.28
CA GLN A 16 -66.37 -14.85 37.37
C GLN A 16 -65.00 -14.25 37.73
N ALA A 17 -64.72 -14.06 39.03
CA ALA A 17 -63.44 -13.57 39.50
C ALA A 17 -62.29 -14.55 39.21
N GLU A 18 -62.50 -15.85 39.41
CA GLU A 18 -61.51 -16.89 39.09
C GLU A 18 -61.21 -16.96 37.58
N LEU A 19 -62.24 -16.87 36.73
CA LEU A 19 -62.08 -16.81 35.27
C LEU A 19 -61.28 -15.57 34.83
N ALA A 20 -61.54 -14.41 35.44
CA ALA A 20 -60.79 -13.18 35.15
C ALA A 20 -59.31 -13.31 35.54
N VAL A 21 -59.00 -13.89 36.71
CA VAL A 21 -57.63 -14.16 37.15
C VAL A 21 -56.93 -15.15 36.21
N TYR A 22 -57.64 -16.19 35.76
CA TYR A 22 -57.10 -17.17 34.81
C TYR A 22 -56.78 -16.52 33.45
N GLN A 23 -57.70 -15.71 32.91
CA GLN A 23 -57.48 -14.95 31.67
C GLN A 23 -56.31 -13.97 31.81
N GLN A 24 -56.22 -13.27 32.95
CA GLN A 24 -55.11 -12.34 33.22
C GLN A 24 -53.76 -13.08 33.28
N LYS A 25 -53.69 -14.25 33.91
CA LYS A 25 -52.49 -15.10 33.90
C LYS A 25 -52.11 -15.55 32.49
N GLN A 26 -53.08 -15.92 31.65
CA GLN A 26 -52.81 -16.26 30.25
C GLN A 26 -52.25 -15.07 29.47
N ILE A 27 -52.82 -13.88 29.61
CA ILE A 27 -52.35 -12.65 28.97
C ILE A 27 -50.92 -12.32 29.41
N ILE A 28 -50.63 -12.38 30.72
CA ILE A 28 -49.27 -12.16 31.24
C ILE A 28 -48.30 -13.18 30.65
N SER A 29 -48.67 -14.47 30.63
CA SER A 29 -47.81 -15.52 30.06
C SER A 29 -47.55 -15.34 28.57
N ALA A 30 -48.55 -14.88 27.80
CA ALA A 30 -48.41 -14.56 26.39
C ALA A 30 -47.51 -13.34 26.17
N ASN A 31 -47.68 -12.28 26.96
CA ASN A 31 -46.85 -11.08 26.90
C ASN A 31 -45.38 -11.37 27.25
N VAL A 32 -45.12 -12.25 28.23
CA VAL A 32 -43.77 -12.71 28.56
C VAL A 32 -43.15 -13.45 27.38
N LYS A 33 -43.87 -14.37 26.73
CA LYS A 33 -43.38 -15.08 25.54
C LYS A 33 -43.08 -14.14 24.37
N ILE A 34 -43.97 -13.18 24.10
CA ILE A 34 -43.78 -12.16 23.06
C ILE A 34 -42.53 -11.32 23.37
N SER A 35 -42.36 -10.90 24.62
CA SER A 35 -41.20 -10.12 25.05
C SER A 35 -39.89 -10.92 24.91
N GLU A 36 -39.88 -12.20 25.30
CA GLU A 36 -38.73 -13.08 25.12
C GLU A 36 -38.39 -13.30 23.64
N GLU A 37 -39.38 -13.51 22.78
CA GLU A 37 -39.18 -13.67 21.34
C GLU A 37 -38.66 -12.38 20.71
N ALA A 38 -39.21 -11.22 21.07
CA ALA A 38 -38.72 -9.93 20.64
C ALA A 38 -37.27 -9.67 21.10
N ALA A 39 -36.92 -10.03 22.34
CA ALA A 39 -35.55 -9.93 22.84
C ALA A 39 -34.60 -10.86 22.07
N LYS A 40 -35.01 -12.11 21.80
CA LYS A 40 -34.24 -13.07 20.99
C LYS A 40 -34.05 -12.57 19.55
N ALA A 41 -35.09 -12.01 18.93
CA ALA A 41 -35.02 -11.43 17.59
C ALA A 41 -34.05 -10.23 17.54
N ASN A 42 -34.17 -9.29 18.48
CA ASN A 42 -33.26 -8.15 18.61
C ASN A 42 -31.80 -8.58 18.81
N ILE A 43 -31.55 -9.61 19.62
CA ILE A 43 -30.18 -10.14 19.80
C ILE A 43 -29.66 -10.73 18.49
N ARG A 44 -30.48 -11.50 17.77
CA ARG A 44 -30.09 -12.09 16.47
C ARG A 44 -29.76 -11.00 15.46
N GLU A 45 -30.63 -10.01 15.31
CA GLU A 45 -30.44 -8.87 14.40
C GLU A 45 -29.17 -8.09 14.76
N ASN A 46 -28.93 -7.80 16.04
CA ASN A 46 -27.70 -7.13 16.49
C ASN A 46 -26.45 -7.95 16.19
N VAL A 47 -26.52 -9.28 16.32
CA VAL A 47 -25.40 -10.19 15.96
C VAL A 47 -25.17 -10.17 14.45
N GLU A 48 -26.22 -10.18 13.64
CA GLU A 48 -26.15 -10.09 12.18
C GLU A 48 -25.58 -8.75 11.71
N MET A 49 -26.09 -7.62 12.22
CA MET A 49 -25.54 -6.30 11.93
C MET A 49 -24.06 -6.22 12.29
N ARG A 50 -23.65 -6.71 13.47
CA ARG A 50 -22.23 -6.75 13.85
C ARG A 50 -21.39 -7.63 12.92
N LYS A 51 -21.94 -8.74 12.40
CA LYS A 51 -21.26 -9.58 11.41
C LYS A 51 -21.10 -8.84 10.09
N GLU A 52 -22.15 -8.17 9.61
CA GLU A 52 -22.15 -7.39 8.37
C GLU A 52 -21.13 -6.24 8.47
N SER A 53 -21.19 -5.43 9.53
CA SER A 53 -20.23 -4.33 9.75
C SER A 53 -18.79 -4.82 9.85
N ARG A 54 -18.54 -5.96 10.51
CA ARG A 54 -17.20 -6.58 10.54
C ARG A 54 -16.76 -7.05 9.15
N ARG A 55 -17.69 -7.54 8.33
CA ARG A 55 -17.42 -7.97 6.95
C ARG A 55 -17.08 -6.79 6.06
N GLU A 56 -17.84 -5.69 6.15
CA GLU A 56 -17.57 -4.45 5.44
C GLU A 56 -16.25 -3.83 5.87
N TYR A 57 -16.00 -3.71 7.18
CA TYR A 57 -14.73 -3.25 7.72
C TYR A 57 -13.55 -4.10 7.20
N ARG A 58 -13.68 -5.42 7.17
CA ARG A 58 -12.65 -6.30 6.59
C ARG A 58 -12.45 -6.06 5.10
N LYS A 59 -13.51 -5.81 4.32
CA LYS A 59 -13.41 -5.47 2.89
C LYS A 59 -12.63 -4.16 2.71
N GLU A 60 -12.95 -3.14 3.49
CA GLU A 60 -12.25 -1.85 3.46
C GLU A 60 -10.78 -1.97 3.89
N CYS A 61 -10.50 -2.67 5.00
CA CYS A 61 -9.12 -2.97 5.39
C CYS A 61 -8.36 -3.73 4.30
N ASN A 62 -9.02 -4.67 3.61
CA ASN A 62 -8.39 -5.41 2.50
C ASN A 62 -8.09 -4.50 1.31
N ARG A 63 -8.99 -3.58 0.95
CA ARG A 63 -8.76 -2.57 -0.10
C ARG A 63 -7.61 -1.63 0.25
N ALA A 64 -7.48 -1.27 1.51
CA ALA A 64 -6.43 -0.38 2.00
C ALA A 64 -5.05 -1.06 2.18
N ARG A 65 -4.92 -2.37 1.94
CA ARG A 65 -3.62 -3.07 2.03
C ARG A 65 -2.72 -2.68 0.87
N TYR A 66 -1.53 -2.19 1.17
CA TYR A 66 -0.50 -1.95 0.18
C TYR A 66 0.89 -2.31 0.72
N CYS A 67 1.83 -2.44 -0.18
CA CYS A 67 3.24 -2.66 0.12
C CYS A 67 3.98 -1.33 -0.05
N GLU A 68 4.59 -0.85 1.03
CA GLU A 68 5.45 0.34 0.99
C GLU A 68 6.89 -0.09 0.68
N THR A 69 7.53 0.62 -0.26
CA THR A 69 8.95 0.44 -0.55
C THR A 69 9.77 1.31 0.40
N VAL A 70 10.71 0.69 1.13
CA VAL A 70 11.53 1.37 2.13
C VAL A 70 13.00 1.03 1.88
N ILE A 71 13.86 2.04 2.02
CA ILE A 71 15.32 1.87 2.03
C ILE A 71 15.78 2.06 3.48
N ASP A 72 16.40 1.04 4.04
CA ASP A 72 16.97 1.06 5.40
C ASP A 72 18.19 1.99 5.48
N GLU A 73 18.67 2.25 6.70
CA GLU A 73 19.89 3.03 6.95
C GLU A 73 21.12 2.42 6.25
N ASP A 74 21.20 1.09 6.22
CA ASP A 74 22.25 0.33 5.52
C ASP A 74 22.06 0.28 3.99
N GLY A 75 21.10 1.02 3.42
CA GLY A 75 20.81 1.03 1.99
C GLY A 75 20.02 -0.18 1.48
N TRP A 76 19.66 -1.14 2.34
CA TRP A 76 18.88 -2.31 1.93
C TRP A 76 17.46 -1.94 1.52
N ILE A 77 17.04 -2.47 0.36
CA ILE A 77 15.71 -2.24 -0.18
C ILE A 77 14.75 -3.33 0.30
N ASN A 78 13.70 -2.89 0.99
CA ASN A 78 12.72 -3.75 1.61
C ASN A 78 11.30 -3.34 1.23
N ILE A 79 10.38 -4.29 1.41
CA ILE A 79 8.95 -3.99 1.43
C ILE A 79 8.39 -4.15 2.83
N LYS A 80 7.65 -3.13 3.26
CA LYS A 80 6.85 -3.15 4.48
C LYS A 80 5.37 -3.24 4.12
N PRO A 81 4.67 -4.32 4.48
CA PRO A 81 3.21 -4.38 4.31
C PRO A 81 2.55 -3.37 5.26
N ARG A 82 1.67 -2.52 4.74
CA ARG A 82 0.87 -1.57 5.52
C ARG A 82 -0.59 -2.03 5.60
N ASN A 83 -1.28 -1.53 6.63
CA ASN A 83 -2.71 -1.77 6.87
C ASN A 83 -3.09 -3.27 6.95
N LYS A 84 -2.17 -4.10 7.44
CA LYS A 84 -2.49 -5.45 7.88
C LYS A 84 -3.00 -5.41 9.31
N LEU A 85 -3.98 -6.27 9.60
CA LEU A 85 -4.50 -6.48 10.97
C LEU A 85 -3.44 -7.04 11.92
N VAL A 86 -2.36 -7.58 11.38
CA VAL A 86 -1.23 -8.15 12.10
C VAL A 86 0.03 -7.46 11.57
N GLU A 87 0.93 -7.09 12.49
CA GLU A 87 2.22 -6.55 12.10
C GLU A 87 3.05 -7.66 11.44
N VAL A 88 3.47 -7.40 10.20
CA VAL A 88 4.32 -8.32 9.44
C VAL A 88 5.68 -7.66 9.27
N PRO A 89 6.79 -8.36 9.61
CA PRO A 89 8.11 -7.81 9.47
C PRO A 89 8.39 -7.44 8.00
N LYS A 90 9.22 -6.41 7.81
CA LYS A 90 9.73 -6.02 6.50
C LYS A 90 10.48 -7.21 5.85
N ARG A 91 10.39 -7.33 4.54
CA ARG A 91 11.05 -8.40 3.78
C ARG A 91 12.05 -7.80 2.80
N ARG A 92 13.25 -8.39 2.75
CA ARG A 92 14.22 -8.09 1.68
C ARG A 92 13.70 -8.64 0.37
N ILE A 93 13.77 -7.82 -0.67
CA ILE A 93 13.18 -8.13 -1.98
C ILE A 93 14.19 -7.99 -3.13
N ALA A 94 15.42 -7.59 -2.84
CA ALA A 94 16.48 -7.42 -3.81
C ALA A 94 17.83 -7.89 -3.26
N ASN A 95 18.75 -8.27 -4.15
CA ASN A 95 20.11 -8.68 -3.80
C ASN A 95 21.12 -7.50 -3.74
N PHE A 96 20.64 -6.27 -3.88
CA PHE A 96 21.46 -5.07 -3.96
C PHE A 96 21.07 -4.03 -2.90
N GLN A 97 22.06 -3.21 -2.53
CA GLN A 97 21.89 -2.05 -1.65
C GLN A 97 21.94 -0.77 -2.46
N PHE A 98 21.07 0.18 -2.13
CA PHE A 98 21.18 1.54 -2.60
C PHE A 98 22.29 2.26 -1.84
N ALA A 99 23.22 2.90 -2.56
CA ALA A 99 24.24 3.73 -1.96
C ALA A 99 23.91 5.22 -2.14
N ASP A 100 23.78 5.69 -3.39
CA ASP A 100 23.50 7.09 -3.67
C ASP A 100 22.94 7.30 -5.08
N ILE A 101 22.38 8.49 -5.35
CA ILE A 101 21.91 8.91 -6.66
C ILE A 101 22.34 10.36 -6.95
N TYR A 102 22.82 10.58 -8.16
CA TYR A 102 23.29 11.88 -8.64
C TYR A 102 22.58 12.27 -9.92
N GLU A 103 22.15 13.53 -10.01
CA GLU A 103 21.73 14.12 -11.28
C GLU A 103 22.98 14.54 -12.06
N LEU A 104 23.13 14.01 -13.27
CA LEU A 104 24.24 14.34 -14.15
C LEU A 104 23.83 15.49 -15.07
N LYS A 105 24.70 16.50 -15.17
CA LYS A 105 24.51 17.64 -16.06
C LYS A 105 25.76 17.86 -16.90
N ASN A 106 25.54 18.20 -18.15
CA ASN A 106 26.57 18.78 -19.00
C ASN A 106 26.84 20.22 -18.54
N ILE A 107 28.08 20.65 -18.63
CA ILE A 107 28.50 22.03 -18.40
C ILE A 107 27.78 23.00 -19.36
N GLU A 108 27.50 22.52 -20.58
CA GLU A 108 26.78 23.29 -21.62
C GLU A 108 25.25 23.35 -21.40
N GLY A 109 24.72 22.61 -20.42
CA GLY A 109 23.33 22.71 -19.98
C GLY A 109 22.45 21.48 -20.23
N ASP A 110 22.92 20.49 -20.99
CA ASP A 110 22.19 19.22 -21.13
C ASP A 110 22.02 18.53 -19.79
N SER A 111 20.87 17.90 -19.59
CA SER A 111 20.56 17.17 -18.36
C SER A 111 19.55 16.07 -18.62
N GLY A 112 19.19 15.32 -17.58
CA GLY A 112 18.22 14.22 -17.69
C GLY A 112 18.85 12.84 -17.68
N ILE A 113 20.11 12.72 -17.29
CA ILE A 113 20.74 11.42 -16.96
C ILE A 113 21.00 11.38 -15.46
N PHE A 114 20.76 10.24 -14.84
CA PHE A 114 21.02 9.98 -13.43
C PHE A 114 22.06 8.90 -13.27
N LEU A 115 22.97 9.08 -12.33
CA LEU A 115 23.89 8.04 -11.88
C LEU A 115 23.33 7.41 -10.61
N LEU A 116 23.00 6.13 -10.67
CA LEU A 116 22.62 5.32 -9.53
C LEU A 116 23.81 4.49 -9.07
N GLU A 117 24.27 4.73 -7.85
CA GLU A 117 25.28 3.91 -7.20
C GLU A 117 24.61 2.86 -6.31
N MET A 118 24.99 1.61 -6.51
CA MET A 118 24.49 0.47 -5.73
C MET A 118 25.61 -0.50 -5.38
N GLU A 119 25.36 -1.32 -4.37
CA GLU A 119 26.28 -2.39 -3.96
C GLU A 119 25.63 -3.75 -4.18
N ILE A 120 26.31 -4.61 -4.94
CA ILE A 120 25.87 -5.97 -5.26
C ILE A 120 26.99 -6.92 -4.88
N ALA A 121 26.70 -7.89 -3.98
CA ALA A 121 27.71 -8.85 -3.52
C ALA A 121 29.05 -8.20 -3.10
N LYS A 122 28.97 -7.08 -2.36
CA LYS A 122 30.12 -6.27 -1.91
C LYS A 122 30.91 -5.53 -3.00
N ARG A 123 30.35 -5.41 -4.20
CA ARG A 123 30.93 -4.65 -5.31
C ARG A 123 30.10 -3.41 -5.57
N LYS A 124 30.77 -2.26 -5.65
CA LYS A 124 30.12 -1.00 -6.07
C LYS A 124 29.86 -1.06 -7.57
N VAL A 125 28.62 -0.81 -7.94
CA VAL A 125 28.14 -0.78 -9.32
C VAL A 125 27.51 0.58 -9.59
N ARG A 126 27.82 1.11 -10.78
CA ARG A 126 27.35 2.38 -11.28
C ARG A 126 26.42 2.15 -12.46
N LEU A 127 25.20 2.63 -12.34
CA LEU A 127 24.18 2.54 -13.39
C LEU A 127 23.86 3.94 -13.90
N TYR A 128 24.08 4.16 -15.19
CA TYR A 128 23.64 5.36 -15.89
C TYR A 128 22.22 5.15 -16.41
N ILE A 129 21.33 6.03 -15.98
CA ILE A 129 19.89 5.91 -16.20
C ILE A 129 19.41 7.16 -16.95
N GLU A 130 18.84 6.95 -18.13
CA GLU A 130 18.17 8.02 -18.88
C GLU A 130 16.83 8.35 -18.22
N GLY A 131 16.67 9.58 -17.73
CA GLY A 131 15.53 10.03 -16.94
C GLY A 131 14.19 9.90 -17.67
N ILE A 132 14.17 10.14 -18.98
CA ILE A 132 12.98 9.98 -19.82
C ILE A 132 12.51 8.52 -19.83
N LYS A 133 13.45 7.57 -19.86
CA LYS A 133 13.15 6.13 -19.84
C LYS A 133 12.98 5.57 -18.43
N ALA A 134 13.40 6.29 -17.40
CA ALA A 134 13.35 5.82 -16.03
C ALA A 134 11.92 5.58 -15.52
N GLY A 135 10.91 6.22 -16.12
CA GLY A 135 9.49 5.91 -15.86
C GLY A 135 9.05 4.52 -16.38
N ASN A 136 9.82 3.93 -17.30
CA ASN A 136 9.59 2.59 -17.81
C ASN A 136 10.31 1.55 -16.93
N ALA A 137 9.53 0.81 -16.15
CA ALA A 137 10.06 -0.23 -15.28
C ALA A 137 10.81 -1.34 -16.05
N GLY A 138 10.42 -1.64 -17.29
CA GLY A 138 11.14 -2.59 -18.15
C GLY A 138 12.57 -2.16 -18.47
N TYR A 139 12.79 -0.86 -18.69
CA TYR A 139 14.13 -0.31 -18.88
C TYR A 139 14.97 -0.41 -17.60
N LEU A 140 14.41 -0.01 -16.45
CA LEU A 140 15.08 -0.13 -15.15
C LEU A 140 15.42 -1.59 -14.81
N MET A 141 14.50 -2.53 -15.05
CA MET A 141 14.76 -3.97 -14.86
C MET A 141 15.96 -4.43 -15.68
N LYS A 142 16.04 -4.05 -16.96
CA LYS A 142 17.16 -4.43 -17.83
C LYS A 142 18.49 -3.86 -17.33
N LYS A 143 18.53 -2.57 -16.96
CA LYS A 143 19.74 -1.93 -16.41
C LYS A 143 20.20 -2.61 -15.12
N ILE A 144 19.29 -2.85 -14.18
CA ILE A 144 19.61 -3.51 -12.91
C ILE A 144 20.11 -4.94 -13.16
N ALA A 145 19.41 -5.71 -14.01
CA ALA A 145 19.79 -7.08 -14.35
C ALA A 145 21.16 -7.13 -15.05
N SER A 146 21.47 -6.19 -15.93
CA SER A 146 22.79 -6.10 -16.60
C SER A 146 23.95 -5.88 -15.64
N ALA A 147 23.67 -5.31 -14.47
CA ALA A 147 24.62 -5.11 -13.37
C ALA A 147 24.73 -6.32 -12.43
N GLY A 148 23.94 -7.38 -12.62
CA GLY A 148 23.84 -8.53 -11.72
C GLY A 148 22.83 -8.33 -10.57
N GLY A 149 22.02 -7.28 -10.64
CA GLY A 149 20.95 -7.02 -9.68
C GLY A 149 19.72 -7.89 -9.95
N GLU A 150 19.11 -8.40 -8.89
CA GLU A 150 17.93 -9.25 -8.94
C GLU A 150 16.87 -8.76 -7.95
N ILE A 151 15.60 -8.84 -8.38
CA ILE A 151 14.41 -8.54 -7.57
C ILE A 151 13.61 -9.84 -7.40
N PHE A 152 13.48 -10.27 -6.15
CA PHE A 152 12.94 -11.57 -5.73
C PHE A 152 11.41 -11.68 -5.79
N MET A 153 10.73 -10.75 -6.44
CA MET A 153 9.28 -10.84 -6.66
C MET A 153 8.97 -11.85 -7.77
N GLN A 154 7.85 -12.53 -7.67
CA GLN A 154 7.45 -13.52 -8.70
C GLN A 154 6.72 -12.85 -9.87
N LYS A 155 5.76 -11.98 -9.58
CA LYS A 155 4.93 -11.35 -10.62
C LYS A 155 5.65 -10.16 -11.25
N LYS A 156 5.60 -10.08 -12.58
CA LYS A 156 6.13 -8.97 -13.34
C LYS A 156 5.46 -7.63 -12.98
N SER A 157 4.14 -7.61 -12.85
CA SER A 157 3.37 -6.42 -12.42
C SER A 157 3.88 -5.85 -11.10
N ASP A 158 4.19 -6.73 -10.14
CA ASP A 158 4.63 -6.33 -8.81
C ASP A 158 6.05 -5.75 -8.87
N LYS A 159 6.94 -6.35 -9.69
CA LYS A 159 8.28 -5.77 -9.97
C LYS A 159 8.18 -4.38 -10.58
N GLU A 160 7.26 -4.19 -11.52
CA GLU A 160 7.11 -2.91 -12.22
C GLU A 160 6.60 -1.82 -11.28
N ALA A 161 5.55 -2.08 -10.50
CA ALA A 161 5.03 -1.15 -9.51
C ALA A 161 6.07 -0.82 -8.44
N PHE A 162 6.83 -1.83 -8.00
CA PHE A 162 7.94 -1.64 -7.06
C PHE A 162 9.03 -0.74 -7.63
N LEU A 163 9.48 -0.97 -8.87
CA LEU A 163 10.53 -0.18 -9.49
C LEU A 163 10.12 1.28 -9.71
N GLN A 164 8.86 1.52 -10.08
CA GLN A 164 8.33 2.87 -10.17
C GLN A 164 8.33 3.57 -8.79
N SER A 165 7.90 2.85 -7.75
CA SER A 165 7.91 3.36 -6.37
C SER A 165 9.32 3.62 -5.86
N LEU A 166 10.25 2.70 -6.14
CA LEU A 166 11.66 2.83 -5.82
C LEU A 166 12.24 4.05 -6.53
N TRP A 167 12.03 4.19 -7.84
CA TRP A 167 12.53 5.32 -8.61
C TRP A 167 12.02 6.66 -8.07
N ALA A 168 10.72 6.76 -7.76
CA ALA A 168 10.16 7.96 -7.15
C ALA A 168 10.79 8.27 -5.78
N LEU A 169 11.07 7.25 -4.97
CA LEU A 169 11.77 7.40 -3.69
C LEU A 169 13.22 7.87 -3.89
N LEU A 170 13.93 7.33 -4.88
CA LEU A 170 15.29 7.72 -5.21
C LEU A 170 15.37 9.17 -5.68
N LEU A 171 14.47 9.59 -6.56
CA LEU A 171 14.40 10.99 -7.02
C LEU A 171 14.16 11.96 -5.85
N LYS A 172 13.34 11.60 -4.86
CA LYS A 172 13.16 12.41 -3.64
C LYS A 172 14.44 12.54 -2.82
N LYS A 173 15.30 11.52 -2.84
CA LYS A 173 16.61 11.52 -2.17
C LYS A 173 17.72 12.18 -3.01
N CYS A 174 17.48 12.42 -4.29
CA CYS A 174 18.46 13.00 -5.22
C CYS A 174 18.68 14.49 -4.94
N GLY A 175 19.66 14.81 -4.09
CA GLY A 175 20.08 16.19 -3.81
C GLY A 175 21.37 16.62 -4.49
N LYS A 176 22.14 15.67 -5.03
CA LYS A 176 23.51 15.91 -5.52
C LYS A 176 23.55 16.02 -7.03
N LYS A 177 24.35 16.96 -7.54
CA LYS A 177 24.58 17.20 -8.96
C LYS A 177 26.04 16.97 -9.31
N GLN A 178 26.30 16.31 -10.42
CA GLN A 178 27.65 16.14 -10.97
C GLN A 178 27.71 16.74 -12.38
N LEU A 179 28.74 17.55 -12.61
CA LEU A 179 28.97 18.22 -13.88
C LEU A 179 30.01 17.47 -14.71
N TYR A 180 29.71 17.27 -15.99
CA TYR A 180 30.58 16.60 -16.94
C TYR A 180 30.81 17.46 -18.18
N SER A 181 32.01 17.38 -18.74
CA SER A 181 32.41 18.13 -19.93
C SER A 181 32.05 17.39 -21.21
N THR A 182 31.72 18.13 -22.27
CA THR A 182 31.58 17.60 -23.64
C THR A 182 32.95 17.28 -24.27
N HIS A 183 33.99 18.04 -23.91
CA HIS A 183 35.30 18.01 -24.55
C HIS A 183 36.46 17.87 -23.56
N THR A 184 37.57 17.32 -24.03
CA THR A 184 38.88 17.36 -23.34
C THR A 184 39.55 18.72 -23.53
N GLY A 185 40.53 19.03 -22.70
CA GLY A 185 41.27 20.29 -22.72
C GLY A 185 40.75 21.32 -21.70
N TRP A 186 41.10 22.59 -21.91
CA TRP A 186 40.67 23.68 -21.05
C TRP A 186 39.20 24.03 -21.29
N ILE A 187 38.40 23.96 -20.24
CA ILE A 187 37.00 24.35 -20.25
C ILE A 187 36.77 25.51 -19.28
N ARG A 188 35.83 26.39 -19.65
CA ARG A 188 35.40 27.50 -18.81
C ARG A 188 34.17 27.08 -18.02
N LEU A 189 34.25 27.16 -16.70
CA LEU A 189 33.17 26.88 -15.77
C LEU A 189 32.23 28.09 -15.68
N GLN A 190 30.99 27.86 -15.24
CA GLN A 190 29.97 28.92 -15.10
C GLN A 190 30.37 30.02 -14.12
N ASN A 191 31.23 29.73 -13.15
CA ASN A 191 31.78 30.72 -12.21
C ASN A 191 32.94 31.56 -12.80
N GLY A 192 33.23 31.39 -14.10
CA GLY A 192 34.33 32.08 -14.78
C GLY A 192 35.71 31.42 -14.59
N GLY A 193 35.82 30.37 -13.79
CA GLY A 193 37.05 29.60 -13.62
C GLY A 193 37.36 28.70 -14.82
N TYR A 194 38.61 28.24 -14.90
CA TYR A 194 39.06 27.29 -15.92
C TYR A 194 39.45 25.97 -15.29
N GLN A 195 39.05 24.86 -15.93
CA GLN A 195 39.43 23.51 -15.54
C GLN A 195 40.02 22.78 -16.74
N PHE A 196 41.10 22.05 -16.52
CA PHE A 196 41.69 21.20 -17.56
C PHE A 196 41.15 19.77 -17.44
N ILE A 197 40.45 19.30 -18.46
CA ILE A 197 39.95 17.93 -18.60
C ILE A 197 41.01 17.12 -19.37
N ARG A 198 41.58 16.10 -18.74
CA ARG A 198 42.60 15.24 -19.36
C ARG A 198 41.98 14.30 -20.40
N GLU A 199 42.80 13.90 -21.37
CA GLU A 199 42.46 12.79 -22.27
C GLU A 199 42.26 11.49 -21.49
N GLY A 200 41.21 10.74 -21.81
CA GLY A 200 40.77 9.55 -21.08
C GLY A 200 39.80 9.82 -19.91
N ALA A 201 39.47 11.08 -19.62
CA ALA A 201 38.37 11.39 -18.70
C ALA A 201 37.01 11.00 -19.31
N ILE A 202 36.06 10.61 -18.46
CA ILE A 202 34.68 10.35 -18.88
C ILE A 202 34.05 11.67 -19.32
N LEU A 203 33.60 11.73 -20.57
CA LEU A 203 32.91 12.86 -21.16
C LEU A 203 31.40 12.63 -21.20
N TRP A 204 30.65 13.70 -21.47
CA TRP A 204 29.19 13.64 -21.59
C TRP A 204 28.71 12.64 -22.63
N LYS A 205 29.40 12.54 -23.78
CA LYS A 205 29.08 11.56 -24.83
C LYS A 205 29.15 10.11 -24.33
N ASP A 206 30.12 9.79 -23.48
CA ASP A 206 30.32 8.44 -22.95
C ASP A 206 29.18 8.10 -21.97
N ILE A 207 28.74 9.10 -21.18
CA ILE A 207 27.60 8.98 -20.26
C ILE A 207 26.30 8.72 -21.03
N VAL A 208 26.07 9.45 -22.12
CA VAL A 208 24.89 9.27 -22.98
C VAL A 208 24.88 7.86 -23.59
N GLU A 209 26.03 7.33 -23.99
CA GLU A 209 26.15 5.97 -24.51
C GLU A 209 25.89 4.93 -23.42
N MET A 210 26.49 5.07 -22.23
CA MET A 210 26.26 4.16 -21.10
C MET A 210 24.81 4.19 -20.59
N ALA A 211 24.09 5.29 -20.79
CA ALA A 211 22.69 5.43 -20.39
C ALA A 211 21.72 4.70 -21.34
N LYS A 212 22.08 4.49 -22.61
CA LYS A 212 21.21 3.79 -23.59
C LYS A 212 21.00 2.33 -23.24
#